data_AF-A0A0H3ZW88-F1
#
_entry.id   AF-A0A0H3ZW88-F1
#
_cell.length_a   1.000
_cell.length_b   1.000
_cell.length_c   1.000
_cell.angle_alpha   90.00
_cell.angle_beta   90.00
_cell.angle_gamma   90.00
#
_symmetry.space_group_name_H-M   'P 1'
#
loop_
_entity.id
_entity.type
_entity.pdbx_description
1 polymer ?
#
loop_
_entity_poly.entity_id
_entity_poly.type
_entity_poly.pdbx_seq_one_letter_code
_entity_poly.pdbx_strand_id
1 'polypeptide(L)' 'MATIQVNCRFCSQSNAVRKHGKGVAGYQRFRCLDSQRTFQLDYAYEASKPGVRDTGRVLKVAYNTVLRTLKNAHLDK' A
#
# COMPACT_ATOMS: atom_id res chain seq x y z
N MET A 1 -17.92 -0.51 17.17
CA MET A 1 -17.33 -0.53 15.81
C MET A 1 -16.12 -1.45 15.85
N ALA A 2 -16.12 -2.56 15.11
CA ALA A 2 -15.00 -3.51 15.15
C ALA A 2 -13.76 -2.92 14.45
N THR A 3 -12.66 -2.78 15.19
CA THR A 3 -11.34 -2.44 14.65
C THR A 3 -10.60 -3.72 14.28
N ILE A 4 -9.83 -3.65 13.20
CA ILE A 4 -9.03 -4.78 12.70
C ILE A 4 -7.57 -4.44 12.95
N GLN A 5 -6.80 -5.45 13.36
CA GLN A 5 -5.35 -5.37 13.54
C GLN A 5 -4.66 -5.33 12.17
N VAL A 6 -4.66 -4.16 11.53
CA VAL A 6 -3.94 -3.89 10.28
C VAL A 6 -3.10 -2.63 10.48
N ASN A 7 -1.82 -2.70 10.15
CA ASN A 7 -0.95 -1.52 10.20
C ASN A 7 -1.39 -0.48 9.17
N CYS A 8 -1.67 0.72 9.66
CA CYS A 8 -1.88 1.90 8.86
C CYS A 8 -0.56 2.34 8.20
N ARG A 9 -0.50 2.39 6.86
CA ARG A 9 0.70 2.88 6.13
C ARG A 9 1.05 4.34 6.44
N PHE A 10 0.08 5.14 6.86
CA PHE A 10 0.29 6.58 7.09
C PHE A 10 0.73 6.92 8.52
N CYS A 11 0.36 6.08 9.48
CA CYS A 11 0.51 6.36 10.90
C CYS A 11 1.32 5.30 11.63
N SER A 12 1.68 4.20 10.93
CA SER A 12 2.44 3.04 11.43
C SER A 12 1.82 2.32 12.63
N GLN A 13 0.66 2.79 13.12
CA GLN A 13 -0.07 2.23 14.25
C GLN A 13 -1.17 1.27 13.77
N SER A 14 -1.45 0.24 14.57
CA SER A 14 -2.35 -0.88 14.26
C SER A 14 -3.77 -0.73 14.82
N ASN A 15 -4.01 0.22 15.72
CA ASN A 15 -5.10 0.05 16.69
C ASN A 15 -6.47 0.59 16.23
N ALA A 16 -6.50 1.41 15.18
CA ALA A 16 -7.73 2.10 14.78
C ALA A 16 -8.00 2.00 13.26
N VAL A 17 -7.83 0.82 12.67
CA VAL A 17 -8.17 0.58 11.25
C VAL A 17 -9.50 -0.17 11.13
N ARG A 18 -10.37 0.26 10.20
CA ARG A 18 -11.63 -0.41 9.88
C ARG A 18 -11.79 -0.65 8.38
N LYS A 19 -12.65 -1.60 8.01
CA LYS A 19 -13.07 -1.81 6.60
C LYS A 19 -13.88 -0.60 6.10
N HIS A 20 -13.62 -0.22 4.85
CA HIS A 20 -14.23 0.90 4.13
C HIS A 20 -14.72 0.45 2.74
N GLY A 21 -15.27 -0.76 2.65
CA GLY A 21 -15.74 -1.36 1.40
C GLY A 21 -14.64 -1.92 0.50
N LYS A 22 -14.98 -2.30 -0.72
CA LYS A 22 -14.05 -2.82 -1.73
C LYS A 22 -13.86 -1.81 -2.85
N GLY A 23 -12.69 -1.81 -3.50
CA GLY A 23 -12.46 -1.05 -4.73
C GLY A 23 -13.09 -1.72 -5.94
N VAL A 24 -12.98 -1.08 -7.12
CA VAL A 24 -13.49 -1.59 -8.39
C VAL A 24 -12.90 -2.97 -8.73
N ALA A 25 -11.61 -3.16 -8.47
CA ALA A 25 -10.92 -4.43 -8.64
C ALA A 25 -11.23 -5.47 -7.54
N GLY A 26 -12.19 -5.23 -6.65
CA GLY A 26 -12.60 -6.15 -5.59
C GLY A 26 -11.72 -6.16 -4.34
N TYR A 27 -10.57 -5.48 -4.35
CA TYR A 27 -9.68 -5.41 -3.18
C TYR A 27 -10.26 -4.60 -2.02
N GLN A 28 -10.03 -5.08 -0.80
CA GLN A 28 -10.50 -4.45 0.43
C GLN A 28 -9.83 -3.09 0.64
N ARG A 29 -10.66 -2.06 0.87
CA ARG A 29 -10.22 -0.73 1.31
C ARG A 29 -10.33 -0.63 2.82
N PHE A 30 -9.31 -0.07 3.43
CA PHE A 30 -9.23 0.18 4.86
C PHE A 30 -9.19 1.68 5.11
N ARG A 31 -9.86 2.14 6.17
CA ARG A 31 -9.78 3.51 6.66
C ARG A 31 -9.16 3.50 8.04
N CYS A 32 -8.08 4.26 8.21
CA CYS A 32 -7.56 4.58 9.52
C CYS A 32 -8.46 5.64 10.16
N LEU A 33 -8.76 5.50 11.44
CA LEU A 33 -9.58 6.43 12.21
C LEU A 33 -8.75 7.62 12.71
N ASP A 34 -7.49 7.39 13.09
CA ASP A 34 -6.59 8.45 13.57
C ASP A 34 -6.23 9.43 12.46
N SER A 35 -5.78 8.90 11.32
CA SER A 35 -5.35 9.72 10.18
C SER A 35 -6.50 10.07 9.23
N GLN A 36 -7.69 9.48 9.43
CA GLN A 36 -8.86 9.53 8.54
C GLN A 36 -8.61 9.14 7.07
N ARG A 37 -7.42 8.61 6.74
CA ARG A 37 -7.02 8.27 5.37
C ARG A 37 -7.44 6.85 5.02
N THR A 38 -7.75 6.66 3.75
CA THR A 38 -8.05 5.35 3.17
C THR A 38 -6.81 4.78 2.49
N PHE A 39 -6.56 3.49 2.66
CA PHE A 39 -5.51 2.75 1.99
C PHE A 39 -6.01 1.37 1.57
N GLN A 40 -5.29 0.75 0.63
CA GLN A 40 -5.46 -0.65 0.27
C GLN A 40 -4.16 -1.38 0.61
N LEU A 41 -4.26 -2.64 1.02
CA LEU A 41 -3.09 -3.51 1.19
C LEU A 41 -2.76 -4.17 -0.14
N ASP A 42 -3.79 -4.72 -0.78
CA ASP A 42 -3.71 -5.35 -2.07
C ASP A 42 -4.17 -4.39 -3.17
N TYR A 43 -3.31 -4.21 -4.17
CA TYR A 43 -3.59 -3.43 -5.36
C TYR A 43 -3.55 -4.35 -6.58
N ALA A 44 -4.44 -4.11 -7.55
CA ALA A 44 -4.44 -4.83 -8.83
C ALA A 44 -3.14 -4.62 -9.62
N TYR A 45 -2.54 -3.44 -9.47
CA TYR A 45 -1.36 -3.04 -10.21
C TYR A 45 -0.16 -2.96 -9.27
N GLU A 46 0.90 -3.67 -9.62
CA GLU A 46 2.14 -3.74 -8.85
C GLU A 46 2.77 -2.37 -8.61
N ALA A 47 2.71 -1.45 -9.58
CA ALA A 47 3.29 -0.12 -9.40
C ALA A 47 2.54 0.74 -8.36
N SER A 48 1.27 0.40 -8.09
CA SER A 48 0.46 1.08 -7.08
C SER A 48 0.74 0.56 -5.67
N LYS A 49 1.47 -0.56 -5.55
CA LYS A 49 1.82 -1.11 -4.24
C LYS A 49 2.66 -0.13 -3.44
N PRO A 50 2.54 -0.19 -2.11
CA PRO A 50 3.22 0.74 -1.23
C PRO A 50 4.70 0.97 -1.50
N GLY A 51 5.48 -0.11 -1.53
CA GLY A 51 6.92 -0.03 -1.67
C GLY A 51 7.35 0.62 -2.98
N VAL A 52 6.69 0.29 -4.09
CA VAL A 52 7.04 0.82 -5.41
C VAL A 52 6.68 2.30 -5.53
N ARG A 53 5.49 2.65 -5.06
CA ARG A 53 4.99 4.02 -5.15
C ARG A 53 5.73 4.99 -4.21
N ASP A 54 6.10 4.52 -3.01
CA ASP A 54 6.87 5.31 -2.05
C ASP A 54 8.30 5.55 -2.53
N THR A 55 8.99 4.49 -2.99
CA THR A 55 10.36 4.60 -3.51
C THR A 55 10.44 5.48 -4.75
N GLY A 56 9.53 5.31 -5.72
CA GLY A 56 9.46 6.18 -6.89
C GLY A 56 9.26 7.66 -6.53
N ARG A 57 8.43 7.94 -5.51
CA ARG A 57 8.22 9.30 -5.01
C ARG A 57 9.45 9.89 -4.33
N VAL A 58 10.11 9.13 -3.45
CA VAL A 58 11.28 9.59 -2.68
C VAL A 58 12.48 9.83 -3.59
N LEU A 59 12.75 8.89 -4.50
CA LEU A 59 13.90 8.94 -5.41
C LEU A 59 13.63 9.78 -6.67
N LYS A 60 12.40 10.28 -6.87
CA LYS A 60 11.95 11.00 -8.08
C LYS A 60 12.23 10.23 -9.38
N VAL A 61 12.01 8.92 -9.36
CA VAL A 61 12.16 8.03 -10.53
C VAL A 61 10.81 7.44 -10.95
N ALA A 62 10.73 7.02 -12.21
CA ALA A 62 9.53 6.36 -12.73
C ALA A 62 9.26 5.03 -11.99
N TYR A 63 7.99 4.75 -11.68
CA TYR A 63 7.59 3.53 -10.98
C TYR A 63 8.00 2.25 -11.73
N ASN A 64 8.00 2.29 -13.07
CA ASN A 64 8.46 1.16 -13.90
C ASN A 64 9.96 0.86 -13.70
N THR A 65 10.78 1.89 -13.47
CA THR A 65 12.19 1.72 -13.16
C THR A 65 12.37 0.97 -11.85
N VAL A 66 11.61 1.35 -10.82
CA VAL A 66 11.60 0.66 -9.52
C VAL A 66 11.13 -0.78 -9.67
N LEU A 67 10.07 -1.04 -10.44
CA LEU A 67 9.61 -2.41 -10.67
C LEU A 67 10.67 -3.27 -11.35
N ARG A 68 11.38 -2.71 -12.34
CA ARG A 68 12.43 -3.43 -13.06
C ARG A 68 13.62 -3.74 -12.16
N THR A 69 14.05 -2.79 -11.33
CA THR A 69 15.15 -3.03 -10.38
C THR A 69 14.77 -4.08 -9.33
N LEU A 70 13.55 -4.02 -8.78
CA LEU A 70 13.07 -5.02 -7.83
C LEU A 70 12.98 -6.42 -8.45
N LYS A 71 12.46 -6.55 -9.67
CA LYS A 71 12.40 -7.84 -10.37
C LYS A 71 13.78 -8.42 -10.65
N ASN A 72 14.73 -7.59 -11.09
CA ASN A 72 16.09 -8.05 -11.39
C ASN A 72 16.83 -8.47 -10.12
N ALA A 73 16.70 -7.71 -9.02
CA ALA A 73 17.33 -8.05 -7.73
C ALA A 73 16.86 -9.39 -7.14
N HIS A 74 15.70 -9.89 -7.56
CA HIS A 74 15.21 -11.22 -7.18
C HIS A 74 15.79 -12.37 -8.03
N LEU A 75 16.38 -12.07 -9.19
CA LEU A 75 17.00 -13.05 -10.08
C LEU A 75 18.50 -13.27 -9.78
N ASP A 76 19.13 -12.37 -9.03
CA ASP A 76 20.54 -12.46 -8.61
C ASP A 76 20.75 -13.25 -7.30
N LYS A 77 19.76 -14.04 -6.86
CA LYS A 77 19.81 -14.96 -5.71
C LYS A 77 19.50 -16.38 -6.16
#